data_AF-A0A4R7JH62-F1
#
_entry.id   AF-A0A4R7JH62-F1
#
_cell.length_a   1.000
_cell.length_b   1.000
_cell.length_c   1.000
_cell.angle_alpha   90.00
_cell.angle_beta   90.00
_cell.angle_gamma   90.00
#
_symmetry.space_group_name_H-M   'P 1'
#
loop_
_entity.id
_entity.type
_entity.pdbx_description
1 polymer ?
#
loop_
_entity_poly.entity_id
_entity_poly.type
_entity_poly.pdbx_seq_one_letter_code
_entity_poly.pdbx_strand_id
1 'polypeptide(L)'
;MKKDTIDELFIELQDKMDYAEPNNGHQQRFLEKLNESKGVVTLAPKKKNPWMLFLSVAASIAILLSVGLFQLNKASSIEDQVADISPEASKTQFYFANLIEQQINELNSEKSPETEKIINDTMAQLKKLQLNYTTMEQDLVNGGNSKLILSAMITNFQTRIDLLNEVMVQIENIKSIKKSNDENYTI
;
A
#
# COMPACT_ATOMS: atom_id res chain seq x y z
N MET A 1 8.58 -50.71 -30.15
CA MET A 1 9.88 -50.03 -29.96
C MET A 1 9.92 -48.88 -30.95
N LYS A 2 10.00 -47.63 -30.48
CA LYS A 2 10.09 -46.44 -31.35
C LYS A 2 11.52 -46.38 -31.90
N LYS A 3 11.68 -46.22 -33.21
CA LYS A 3 13.00 -46.03 -33.84
C LYS A 3 13.52 -44.62 -33.47
N ASP A 4 14.80 -44.51 -33.13
CA ASP A 4 15.41 -43.24 -32.71
C ASP A 4 15.48 -42.27 -33.88
N THR A 5 15.12 -41.01 -33.64
CA THR A 5 15.02 -39.94 -34.65
C THR A 5 16.35 -39.66 -35.34
N ILE A 6 17.47 -39.95 -34.65
CA ILE A 6 18.82 -39.82 -35.21
C ILE A 6 19.09 -40.94 -36.22
N ASP A 7 18.63 -42.16 -35.95
CA ASP A 7 18.78 -43.27 -36.90
C ASP A 7 17.98 -42.99 -38.18
N GLU A 8 16.78 -42.41 -38.07
CA GLU A 8 16.01 -41.96 -39.24
C GLU A 8 16.73 -40.86 -40.03
N LEU A 9 17.34 -39.89 -39.34
CA LEU A 9 18.10 -38.82 -39.99
C LEU A 9 19.33 -39.36 -40.74
N PHE A 10 20.07 -40.30 -40.14
CA PHE A 10 21.23 -40.91 -40.81
C PHE A 10 20.81 -41.80 -41.97
N ILE A 11 19.70 -42.54 -41.86
CA ILE A 11 19.15 -43.31 -42.98
C ILE A 11 18.72 -42.38 -44.13
N GLU A 12 18.05 -41.27 -43.83
CA GLU A 12 17.62 -40.30 -44.85
C GLU A 12 18.79 -39.58 -45.54
N LEU A 13 19.85 -39.31 -44.78
CA LEU A 13 21.04 -38.64 -45.28
C LEU A 13 22.06 -39.61 -45.90
N GLN A 14 21.98 -40.92 -45.66
CA GLN A 14 22.97 -41.90 -46.11
C GLN A 14 23.29 -41.80 -47.61
N ASP A 15 22.26 -41.58 -48.44
CA ASP A 15 22.38 -41.45 -49.90
C ASP A 15 22.71 -40.00 -50.35
N LYS A 16 22.73 -39.03 -49.42
CA LYS A 16 23.04 -37.60 -49.64
C LYS A 16 24.36 -37.16 -49.01
N MET A 17 25.00 -38.01 -48.20
CA MET A 17 26.31 -37.73 -47.64
C MET A 17 27.34 -37.80 -48.76
N ASP A 18 27.92 -36.64 -49.08
CA ASP A 18 28.95 -36.51 -50.10
C ASP A 18 30.23 -37.21 -49.61
N TYR A 19 30.65 -38.25 -50.33
CA TYR A 19 31.90 -38.98 -50.09
C TYR A 19 33.08 -38.38 -50.86
N ALA A 20 32.88 -37.25 -51.55
CA ALA A 20 33.95 -36.59 -52.28
C ALA A 20 35.07 -36.15 -51.33
N GLU A 21 36.30 -36.42 -51.75
CA GLU A 21 37.46 -35.96 -51.03
C GLU A 21 37.52 -34.42 -51.07
N PRO A 22 37.78 -33.74 -49.95
CA PRO A 22 37.88 -32.29 -49.94
C PRO A 22 38.92 -31.79 -50.95
N ASN A 23 38.66 -30.65 -51.57
CA ASN A 23 39.61 -30.02 -52.48
C ASN A 23 41.01 -29.90 -51.84
N ASN A 24 42.04 -30.21 -52.62
CA ASN A 24 43.44 -30.13 -52.20
C ASN A 24 43.73 -28.82 -51.44
N GLY A 25 44.48 -28.93 -50.34
CA GLY A 25 44.78 -27.82 -49.44
C GLY A 25 43.71 -27.50 -48.39
N HIS A 26 42.60 -28.25 -48.32
CA HIS A 26 41.61 -28.12 -47.24
C HIS A 26 42.24 -28.21 -45.84
N GLN A 27 43.10 -29.21 -45.62
CA GLN A 27 43.79 -29.38 -44.34
C GLN A 27 44.67 -28.17 -43.98
N GLN A 28 45.39 -27.59 -44.96
CA GLN A 28 46.17 -26.37 -44.74
C GLN A 28 45.27 -25.21 -44.32
N ARG A 29 44.19 -24.94 -45.06
CA ARG A 29 43.24 -23.85 -44.73
C ARG A 29 42.58 -24.06 -43.38
N PHE A 30 42.28 -25.31 -43.02
CA PHE A 30 41.75 -25.66 -41.70
C PHE A 30 42.77 -25.37 -40.60
N LEU A 31 44.01 -25.83 -40.77
CA LEU A 31 45.10 -25.57 -39.81
C LEU A 31 45.46 -24.09 -39.73
N GLU A 32 45.40 -23.35 -40.83
CA GLU A 32 45.60 -21.90 -40.88
C GLU A 32 44.52 -21.18 -40.08
N LYS A 33 43.24 -21.52 -40.29
CA LYS A 33 42.12 -20.96 -39.51
C LYS A 33 42.17 -21.35 -38.02
N LEU A 34 42.60 -22.58 -37.72
CA LEU A 34 42.83 -23.05 -36.35
C LEU A 34 44.01 -22.33 -35.69
N ASN A 35 45.06 -22.00 -36.44
CA ASN A 35 46.22 -21.29 -35.93
C ASN A 35 46.03 -19.76 -35.88
N GLU A 36 45.21 -19.17 -36.75
CA GLU A 36 44.74 -17.78 -36.64
C GLU A 36 43.91 -17.59 -35.36
N SER A 37 43.17 -18.63 -34.96
CA SER A 37 42.44 -18.66 -33.69
C SER A 37 43.33 -19.01 -32.48
N LYS A 38 44.65 -18.82 -32.56
CA LYS A 38 45.57 -18.76 -31.39
C LYS A 38 45.37 -17.54 -30.48
N GLY A 39 44.13 -17.13 -30.31
CA GLY A 39 43.66 -16.58 -29.05
C GLY A 39 42.56 -17.49 -28.58
N VAL A 40 42.83 -18.33 -27.58
CA VAL A 40 41.77 -18.74 -26.65
C VAL A 40 40.95 -17.48 -26.40
N VAL A 41 39.61 -17.53 -26.53
CA VAL A 41 38.78 -16.43 -26.04
C VAL A 41 38.98 -16.40 -24.52
N THR A 42 40.09 -15.82 -24.09
CA THR A 42 40.19 -15.24 -22.78
C THR A 42 39.21 -14.10 -22.88
N LEU A 43 38.04 -14.29 -22.27
CA LEU A 43 37.27 -13.17 -21.80
C LEU A 43 38.27 -12.39 -20.94
N ALA A 44 38.93 -11.37 -21.51
CA ALA A 44 39.84 -10.53 -20.77
C ALA A 44 39.09 -10.14 -19.49
N PRO A 45 39.61 -10.44 -18.29
CA PRO A 45 38.85 -10.15 -17.08
C PRO A 45 38.57 -8.66 -17.12
N LYS A 46 37.28 -8.29 -17.26
CA LYS A 46 36.86 -6.89 -17.29
C LYS A 46 37.54 -6.22 -16.09
N LYS A 47 38.46 -5.30 -16.37
CA LYS A 47 39.25 -4.62 -15.35
C LYS A 47 38.26 -3.82 -14.51
N LYS A 48 37.82 -4.39 -13.38
CA LYS A 48 36.88 -3.72 -12.48
C LYS A 48 37.62 -2.52 -11.93
N ASN A 49 37.18 -1.31 -12.29
CA ASN A 49 37.76 -0.09 -11.76
C ASN A 49 37.53 -0.08 -10.24
N PRO A 50 38.59 -0.13 -9.40
CA PRO A 50 38.43 -0.15 -7.95
C PRO A 50 37.66 1.08 -7.45
N TRP A 51 37.72 2.19 -8.18
CA TRP A 51 36.95 3.40 -7.88
C TRP A 51 35.44 3.17 -7.98
N MET A 52 34.97 2.29 -8.87
CA MET A 52 33.54 1.94 -8.95
C MET A 52 33.09 1.10 -7.73
N LEU A 53 33.98 0.29 -7.15
CA LEU A 53 33.66 -0.47 -5.93
C LEU A 53 33.52 0.48 -4.74
N PHE A 54 34.46 1.42 -4.56
CA PHE A 54 34.37 2.44 -3.51
C PHE A 54 33.16 3.37 -3.71
N LEU A 55 32.84 3.74 -4.95
CA LEU A 55 31.66 4.55 -5.26
C LEU A 55 30.36 3.82 -4.92
N SER A 56 30.27 2.52 -5.22
CA SER A 56 29.10 1.70 -4.87
C SER A 56 28.91 1.56 -3.36
N VAL A 57 29.99 1.42 -2.59
CA VAL A 57 29.96 1.35 -1.13
C VAL A 57 29.62 2.70 -0.52
N ALA A 58 30.21 3.79 -1.03
CA ALA A 58 29.89 5.14 -0.57
C ALA A 58 28.42 5.50 -0.87
N ALA A 59 27.90 5.10 -2.03
CA ALA A 59 26.49 5.33 -2.38
C ALA A 59 25.54 4.56 -1.45
N SER A 60 25.84 3.31 -1.09
CA SER A 60 24.99 2.56 -0.15
C SER A 60 25.01 3.16 1.26
N ILE A 61 26.17 3.59 1.74
CA ILE A 61 26.30 4.31 3.02
C ILE A 61 25.55 5.64 2.96
N ALA A 62 25.68 6.40 1.87
CA ALA A 62 24.98 7.67 1.70
C ALA A 62 23.46 7.48 1.67
N ILE A 63 22.95 6.43 1.03
CA ILE A 63 21.51 6.09 1.05
C ILE A 63 21.07 5.75 2.48
N LEU A 64 21.80 4.89 3.19
CA LEU A 64 21.46 4.52 4.58
C LEU A 64 21.49 5.73 5.52
N LEU A 65 22.49 6.60 5.39
CA LEU A 65 22.58 7.84 6.15
C LEU A 65 21.46 8.80 5.77
N SER A 66 21.12 8.93 4.48
CA SER A 66 20.04 9.81 4.04
C SER A 66 18.69 9.34 4.58
N VAL A 67 18.40 8.04 4.53
CA VAL A 67 17.17 7.45 5.10
C VAL A 67 17.17 7.56 6.63
N GLY A 68 18.31 7.29 7.28
CA GLY A 68 18.45 7.40 8.74
C GLY A 68 18.25 8.84 9.23
N LEU A 69 18.89 9.82 8.59
CA LEU A 69 18.70 11.23 8.88
C LEU A 69 17.26 11.66 8.60
N PHE A 70 16.65 11.21 7.51
CA PHE A 70 15.24 11.52 7.24
C PHE A 70 14.31 11.00 8.34
N GLN A 71 14.53 9.78 8.83
CA GLN A 71 13.73 9.21 9.91
C GLN A 71 13.93 9.92 11.25
N LEU A 72 15.17 10.31 11.58
CA LEU A 72 15.49 11.04 12.81
C LEU A 72 14.97 12.50 12.80
N ASN A 73 14.85 13.10 11.62
CA ASN A 73 14.30 14.45 11.45
C ASN A 73 12.78 14.48 11.28
N LYS A 74 12.08 13.34 11.41
CA LYS A 74 10.63 13.32 11.39
C LYS A 74 10.10 13.92 12.69
N ALA A 75 9.49 15.11 12.59
CA ALA A 75 8.78 15.71 13.73
C ALA A 75 7.71 14.74 14.23
N SER A 76 7.61 14.60 15.56
CA SER A 76 6.53 13.84 16.21
C SER A 76 5.18 14.40 15.76
N SER A 77 4.26 13.52 15.37
CA SER A 77 2.90 13.96 15.04
C SER A 77 2.18 14.50 16.29
N ILE A 78 1.03 15.15 16.11
CA ILE A 78 0.22 15.55 17.27
C ILE A 78 -0.28 14.30 18.00
N GLU A 79 -0.71 13.26 17.29
CA GLU A 79 -1.08 11.97 17.91
C GLU A 79 0.06 11.35 18.75
N ASP A 80 1.31 11.38 18.25
CA ASP A 80 2.46 10.86 19.01
C ASP A 80 2.67 11.67 20.30
N GLN A 81 2.58 13.00 20.21
CA GLN A 81 2.74 13.89 21.37
C GLN A 81 1.59 13.74 22.38
N VAL A 82 0.36 13.55 21.91
CA VAL A 82 -0.79 13.25 22.77
C VAL A 82 -0.61 11.89 23.46
N ALA A 83 -0.09 10.88 22.76
CA ALA A 83 0.18 9.57 23.35
C ALA A 83 1.26 9.63 24.45
N ASP A 84 2.27 10.48 24.28
CA ASP A 84 3.30 10.74 25.30
C ASP A 84 2.73 11.45 26.53
N ILE A 85 1.77 12.37 26.36
CA ILE A 85 1.13 13.13 27.45
C ILE A 85 0.06 12.28 28.17
N SER A 86 -0.77 11.57 27.42
CA SER A 86 -1.85 10.71 27.93
C SER A 86 -2.00 9.46 27.06
N PRO A 87 -1.32 8.36 27.45
CA PRO A 87 -1.47 7.07 26.79
C PRO A 87 -2.92 6.56 26.80
N GLU A 88 -3.68 6.86 27.85
CA GLU A 88 -5.09 6.50 27.97
C GLU A 88 -5.94 7.23 26.93
N ALA A 89 -5.72 8.53 26.73
CA ALA A 89 -6.44 9.32 25.73
C ALA A 89 -6.22 8.77 24.32
N SER A 90 -4.97 8.41 23.98
CA SER A 90 -4.63 7.78 22.70
C SER A 90 -5.34 6.43 22.50
N LYS A 91 -5.39 5.57 23.52
CA LYS A 91 -6.14 4.30 23.47
C LYS A 91 -7.64 4.53 23.30
N THR A 92 -8.19 5.48 24.04
CA THR A 92 -9.60 5.88 23.96
C THR A 92 -9.94 6.38 22.56
N GLN A 93 -9.10 7.22 21.97
CA GLN A 93 -9.25 7.70 20.59
C GLN A 93 -9.26 6.56 19.60
N PHE A 94 -8.30 5.63 19.69
CA PHE A 94 -8.24 4.48 18.80
C PHE A 94 -9.54 3.65 18.88
N TYR A 95 -10.04 3.38 20.09
CA TYR A 95 -11.26 2.60 20.26
C TYR A 95 -12.50 3.32 19.71
N PHE A 96 -12.73 4.58 20.10
CA PHE A 96 -13.94 5.30 19.73
C PHE A 96 -13.93 5.81 18.29
N ALA A 97 -12.77 6.11 17.70
CA ALA A 97 -12.69 6.47 16.29
C ALA A 97 -13.21 5.33 15.39
N ASN A 98 -12.78 4.09 15.66
CA ASN A 98 -13.24 2.92 14.93
C ASN A 98 -14.75 2.67 15.11
N LEU A 99 -15.26 2.79 16.35
CA LEU A 99 -16.68 2.63 16.63
C LEU A 99 -17.54 3.68 15.91
N ILE A 100 -17.11 4.94 15.94
CA ILE A 100 -17.81 6.04 15.28
C ILE A 100 -17.77 5.90 13.76
N GLU A 101 -16.64 5.47 13.20
CA GLU A 101 -16.54 5.18 11.77
C GLU A 101 -17.50 4.08 11.35
N GLN A 102 -17.60 2.99 12.13
CA GLN A 102 -18.58 1.93 11.88
C GLN A 102 -20.02 2.48 11.88
N GLN A 103 -20.39 3.27 12.89
CA GLN A 103 -21.73 3.86 12.99
C GLN A 103 -22.01 4.87 11.86
N ILE A 104 -21.01 5.61 11.40
CA ILE A 104 -21.13 6.49 10.22
C ILE A 104 -21.40 5.66 8.96
N ASN A 105 -20.74 4.51 8.81
CA ASN A 105 -20.98 3.62 7.67
C ASN A 105 -22.40 3.02 7.72
N GLU A 106 -22.86 2.61 8.91
CA GLU A 106 -24.24 2.17 9.14
C GLU A 106 -25.23 3.28 8.78
N LEU A 107 -25.03 4.49 9.30
CA LEU A 107 -25.87 5.66 9.00
C LEU A 107 -25.94 5.96 7.49
N ASN A 108 -24.81 5.92 6.78
CA ASN A 108 -24.76 6.16 5.35
C ASN A 108 -25.47 5.07 4.53
N SER A 109 -25.52 3.84 5.03
CA SER A 109 -26.24 2.75 4.37
C SER A 109 -27.76 2.96 4.39
N GLU A 110 -28.24 3.82 5.29
CA GLU A 110 -29.65 4.18 5.43
C GLU A 110 -30.10 5.37 4.59
N LYS A 111 -29.25 5.79 3.65
CA LYS A 111 -29.53 6.93 2.77
C LYS A 111 -30.66 6.62 1.78
N SER A 112 -31.72 7.41 1.84
CA SER A 112 -32.85 7.45 0.91
C SER A 112 -33.28 8.90 0.68
N PRO A 113 -34.15 9.21 -0.30
CA PRO A 113 -34.66 10.56 -0.51
C PRO A 113 -35.28 11.20 0.75
N GLU A 114 -35.89 10.38 1.61
CA GLU A 114 -36.55 10.81 2.84
C GLU A 114 -35.57 11.04 4.00
N THR A 115 -34.46 10.31 4.04
CA THR A 115 -33.46 10.38 5.14
C THR A 115 -32.24 11.23 4.78
N GLU A 116 -32.07 11.59 3.50
CA GLU A 116 -30.87 12.28 3.01
C GLU A 116 -30.59 13.60 3.76
N LYS A 117 -31.64 14.39 4.04
CA LYS A 117 -31.48 15.67 4.73
C LYS A 117 -30.91 15.48 6.14
N ILE A 118 -31.52 14.60 6.95
CA ILE A 118 -31.09 14.37 8.33
C ILE A 118 -29.69 13.75 8.37
N ILE A 119 -29.36 12.84 7.45
CA ILE A 119 -28.01 12.26 7.33
C ILE A 119 -26.98 13.35 7.01
N ASN A 120 -27.24 14.19 6.01
CA ASN A 120 -26.31 15.26 5.62
C ASN A 120 -26.09 16.28 6.76
N ASP A 121 -27.18 16.69 7.43
CA ASP A 121 -27.12 17.59 8.59
C ASP A 121 -26.29 16.96 9.74
N THR A 122 -26.44 15.65 9.95
CA THR A 122 -25.68 14.89 10.95
C THR A 122 -24.20 14.81 10.61
N MET A 123 -23.85 14.52 9.35
CA MET A 123 -22.46 14.47 8.90
C MET A 123 -21.75 15.82 9.07
N ALA A 124 -22.45 16.94 8.84
CA ALA A 124 -21.92 18.27 9.09
C ALA A 124 -21.63 18.51 10.58
N GLN A 125 -22.52 18.07 11.47
CA GLN A 125 -22.33 18.16 12.93
C GLN A 125 -21.18 17.28 13.42
N LEU A 126 -21.09 16.03 12.94
CA LEU A 126 -19.99 15.12 13.26
C LEU A 126 -18.64 15.70 12.83
N LYS A 127 -18.57 16.34 11.66
CA LYS A 127 -17.36 17.04 11.19
C LYS A 127 -16.97 18.18 12.13
N LYS A 128 -17.92 18.97 12.61
CA LYS A 128 -17.65 20.04 13.59
C LYS A 128 -17.10 19.45 14.91
N LEU A 129 -17.70 18.38 15.40
CA LEU A 129 -17.24 17.69 16.61
C LEU A 129 -15.82 17.14 16.45
N GLN A 130 -15.51 16.54 15.30
CA GLN A 130 -14.16 16.07 14.98
C GLN A 130 -13.14 17.20 14.95
N LEU A 131 -13.46 18.35 14.34
CA LEU A 131 -12.56 19.50 14.32
C LEU A 131 -12.29 20.07 15.72
N ASN A 132 -13.32 20.11 16.58
CA ASN A 132 -13.15 20.50 17.97
C ASN A 132 -12.23 19.52 18.72
N TYR A 133 -12.33 18.22 18.44
CA TYR A 133 -11.44 17.21 19.01
C TYR A 133 -9.98 17.46 18.63
N THR A 134 -9.69 17.69 17.35
CA THR A 134 -8.33 18.00 16.89
C THR A 134 -7.79 19.30 17.48
N THR A 135 -8.66 20.28 17.73
CA THR A 135 -8.26 21.50 18.45
C THR A 135 -7.86 21.18 19.89
N MET A 136 -8.61 20.30 20.57
CA MET A 136 -8.29 19.86 21.93
C MET A 136 -6.98 19.05 22.02
N GLU A 137 -6.68 18.22 21.01
CA GLU A 137 -5.37 17.55 20.91
C GLU A 137 -4.24 18.58 20.88
N GLN A 138 -4.40 19.63 20.07
CA GLN A 138 -3.40 20.69 19.96
C GLN A 138 -3.29 21.52 21.25
N ASP A 139 -4.41 21.85 21.90
CA ASP A 139 -4.40 22.54 23.20
C ASP A 139 -3.73 21.69 24.30
N LEU A 140 -3.90 20.37 24.25
CA LEU A 140 -3.24 19.44 25.17
C LEU A 140 -1.72 19.46 24.96
N VAL A 141 -1.27 19.39 23.70
CA VAL A 141 0.16 19.47 23.33
C VAL A 141 0.77 20.83 23.70
N ASN A 142 0.01 21.91 23.56
CA ASN A 142 0.44 23.27 23.90
C ASN A 142 0.49 23.54 25.43
N GLY A 143 0.23 22.54 26.27
CA GLY A 143 0.31 22.67 27.73
C GLY A 143 -0.93 23.27 28.39
N GLY A 144 -2.09 23.17 27.75
CA GLY A 144 -3.37 23.52 28.36
C GLY A 144 -3.71 22.63 29.56
N ASN A 145 -4.81 22.94 30.26
CA ASN A 145 -5.22 22.16 31.44
C ASN A 145 -5.63 20.74 31.05
N SER A 146 -4.72 19.78 31.18
CA SER A 146 -4.89 18.42 30.70
C SER A 146 -6.15 17.75 31.24
N LYS A 147 -6.47 17.93 32.53
CA LYS A 147 -7.68 17.32 33.13
C LYS A 147 -8.96 17.83 32.47
N LEU A 148 -9.06 19.15 32.26
CA LEU A 148 -10.23 19.75 31.62
C LEU A 148 -10.32 19.36 30.14
N ILE A 149 -9.18 19.37 29.44
CA ILE A 149 -9.12 19.02 28.01
C ILE A 149 -9.48 17.55 27.80
N LEU A 150 -8.89 16.64 28.56
CA LEU A 150 -9.21 15.21 28.48
C LEU A 150 -10.69 14.93 28.80
N SER A 151 -11.25 15.63 29.79
CA SER A 151 -12.70 15.54 30.07
C SER A 151 -13.54 16.00 28.88
N ALA A 152 -13.16 17.11 28.23
CA ALA A 152 -13.86 17.63 27.06
C ALA A 152 -13.71 16.71 25.83
N MET A 153 -12.55 16.07 25.65
CA MET A 153 -12.32 15.06 24.62
C MET A 153 -13.23 13.84 24.81
N ILE A 154 -13.39 13.36 26.05
CA ILE A 154 -14.34 12.27 26.39
C ILE A 154 -15.77 12.70 26.08
N THR A 155 -16.18 13.91 26.50
CA THR A 155 -17.52 14.44 26.22
C THR A 155 -17.76 14.58 24.72
N ASN A 156 -16.75 14.93 23.93
CA ASN A 156 -16.86 14.99 22.48
C ASN A 156 -17.19 13.62 21.87
N PHE A 157 -16.51 12.55 22.29
CA PHE A 157 -16.82 11.20 21.84
C PHE A 157 -18.26 10.80 22.22
N GLN A 158 -18.65 11.04 23.47
CA GLN A 158 -20.02 10.78 23.95
C GLN A 158 -21.04 11.51 23.09
N THR A 159 -20.83 12.81 22.84
CA THR A 159 -21.73 13.64 22.03
C THR A 159 -21.89 13.10 20.60
N ARG A 160 -20.79 12.62 19.98
CA ARG A 160 -20.84 12.04 18.63
C ARG A 160 -21.65 10.74 18.61
N ILE A 161 -21.46 9.88 19.61
CA ILE A 161 -22.19 8.61 19.75
C ILE A 161 -23.67 8.87 20.00
N ASP A 162 -24.00 9.79 20.91
CA ASP A 162 -25.38 10.15 21.22
C ASP A 162 -26.10 10.71 19.99
N LEU A 163 -25.44 11.59 19.24
CA LEU A 163 -25.96 12.13 17.98
C LEU A 163 -26.23 11.01 16.95
N LEU A 164 -25.30 10.08 16.77
CA LEU A 164 -25.45 8.96 15.84
C LEU A 164 -26.64 8.06 16.23
N ASN A 165 -26.76 7.73 17.52
CA ASN A 165 -27.87 6.94 18.04
C ASN A 165 -29.22 7.63 17.86
N GLU A 166 -29.30 8.92 18.20
CA GLU A 166 -30.54 9.70 18.06
C GLU A 166 -31.00 9.75 16.60
N VAL A 167 -30.08 9.99 15.68
CA VAL A 167 -30.38 10.08 14.25
C VAL A 167 -30.81 8.72 13.69
N MET A 168 -30.20 7.62 14.13
CA MET A 168 -30.62 6.27 13.74
C MET A 168 -32.08 6.00 14.15
N VAL A 169 -32.47 6.36 15.37
CA VAL A 169 -33.85 6.25 15.85
C VAL A 169 -34.80 7.11 15.01
N GLN A 170 -34.40 8.33 14.64
CA GLN A 170 -35.21 9.20 13.78
C GLN A 170 -35.39 8.60 12.38
N ILE A 171 -34.35 7.97 11.81
CA ILE A 171 -34.42 7.27 10.53
C ILE A 171 -35.39 6.09 10.58
N GLU A 172 -35.34 5.27 11.63
CA GLU A 172 -36.28 4.16 11.82
C GLU A 172 -37.74 4.65 11.89
N ASN A 173 -37.98 5.77 12.58
CA ASN A 173 -39.30 6.39 12.65
C ASN A 173 -39.78 6.92 11.29
N ILE A 174 -38.90 7.53 10.48
CA ILE A 174 -39.24 7.98 9.13
C ILE A 174 -39.64 6.78 8.25
N LYS A 175 -38.88 5.68 8.33
CA LYS A 175 -39.16 4.45 7.57
C LYS A 175 -40.48 3.79 7.97
N SER A 176 -40.80 3.75 9.26
CA SER A 176 -42.03 3.13 9.75
C SER A 176 -43.29 3.88 9.30
N ILE A 177 -43.23 5.23 9.29
CA ILE A 177 -44.32 6.07 8.77
C ILE A 177 -44.56 5.81 7.28
N LYS A 178 -43.50 5.71 6.47
CA LYS A 178 -43.63 5.41 5.03
C LYS A 178 -44.31 4.07 4.79
N LYS A 179 -43.86 3.01 5.48
CA LYS A 179 -44.46 1.68 5.36
C LYS A 179 -45.95 1.68 5.69
N SER A 180 -46.37 2.39 6.75
CA SER A 180 -47.78 2.50 7.13
C SER A 180 -48.62 3.26 6.09
N ASN A 181 -48.04 4.20 5.36
CA ASN A 181 -48.74 4.93 4.32
C ASN A 181 -48.91 4.06 3.06
N ASP A 182 -47.86 3.35 2.65
CA ASP A 182 -47.90 2.49 1.45
C ASP A 182 -48.91 1.34 1.57
N GLU A 183 -49.14 0.79 2.78
CA GLU A 183 -50.17 -0.25 3.04
C GLU A 183 -51.61 0.30 2.93
N ASN A 184 -51.83 1.60 3.11
CA ASN A 184 -53.16 2.22 3.02
C ASN A 184 -53.55 2.66 1.59
N TYR A 185 -52.63 2.58 0.62
CA TYR A 185 -52.90 2.95 -0.78
C TYR A 185 -53.17 1.76 -1.71
N THR A 186 -53.16 0.52 -1.22
CA THR A 186 -53.72 -0.64 -1.92
C THR A 186 -55.22 -0.74 -1.67
N ILE A 187 -56.02 0.06 -2.40
CA ILE A 187 -57.48 -0.12 -2.56
C ILE A 187 -57.83 -0.03 -4.05
#